data_AF-A0AAD9KD85-F1
#
_entry.id   AF-A0AAD9KD85-F1
#
_cell.length_a   1.000
_cell.length_b   1.000
_cell.length_c   1.000
_cell.angle_alpha   90.00
_cell.angle_beta   90.00
_cell.angle_gamma   90.00
#
_symmetry.space_group_name_H-M   'P 1'
#
loop_
_entity.id
_entity.type
_entity.pdbx_description
1 polymer ?
#
loop_
_entity_poly.entity_id
_entity_poly.type
_entity_poly.pdbx_seq_one_letter_code
_entity_poly.pdbx_strand_id
1 'polypeptide(L)'
;MLHAFMMRHLHSIMRITWMDKVSNKDILDRKGLPSMDDLLIRKNVQWTRHLMKMTPDRLAKQILNCFLITERALKNLKLRDIKTDSWTSLSQQRDKWRAIVKG
;
A
#
# COMPACT_ATOMS: atom_id res chain seq x y z
N MET A 1 8.37 -2.02 -14.24
CA MET A 1 7.57 -2.50 -15.40
C MET A 1 6.06 -2.34 -15.22
N LEU A 2 5.43 -2.79 -14.12
CA LEU A 2 3.97 -2.74 -13.94
C LEU A 2 3.39 -1.31 -13.90
N HIS A 3 4.04 -0.37 -13.20
CA HIS A 3 3.60 1.04 -13.16
C HIS A 3 3.52 1.65 -14.57
N ALA A 4 4.57 1.48 -15.38
CA ALA A 4 4.61 2.00 -16.76
C ALA A 4 3.53 1.38 -17.64
N PHE A 5 3.25 0.08 -17.47
CA PHE A 5 2.17 -0.59 -18.16
C PHE A 5 0.80 0.02 -17.81
N MET A 6 0.51 0.23 -16.52
CA MET A 6 -0.75 0.82 -16.07
C MET A 6 -0.92 2.25 -16.60
N MET A 7 0.12 3.08 -16.52
CA MET A 7 0.05 4.46 -17.03
C MET A 7 -0.19 4.50 -18.55
N ARG A 8 0.43 3.60 -19.32
CA ARG A 8 0.18 3.51 -20.77
C ARG A 8 -1.29 3.19 -21.09
N HIS A 9 -1.91 2.29 -20.33
CA HIS A 9 -3.34 1.98 -20.50
C HIS A 9 -4.22 3.17 -20.10
N LEU A 10 -3.88 3.85 -19.00
CA LEU A 10 -4.60 5.02 -18.54
C LEU A 10 -4.55 6.16 -19.58
N HIS A 11 -3.38 6.41 -20.17
CA HIS A 11 -3.22 7.40 -21.24
C HIS A 11 -4.04 7.00 -22.48
N SER A 12 -4.03 5.72 -22.85
CA SER A 12 -4.81 5.21 -23.98
C SER A 12 -6.32 5.40 -23.78
N ILE A 13 -6.85 5.04 -22.60
CA ILE A 13 -8.26 5.22 -22.24
C ILE A 13 -8.65 6.71 -22.24
N MET A 14 -7.76 7.57 -21.75
CA MET A 14 -7.98 9.00 -21.69
C MET A 14 -7.68 9.73 -23.00
N ARG A 15 -7.22 9.02 -24.03
CA ARG A 15 -6.78 9.58 -25.32
C ARG A 15 -5.73 10.69 -25.18
N ILE A 16 -4.85 10.58 -24.18
CA ILE A 16 -3.75 11.51 -23.97
C ILE A 16 -2.60 11.14 -24.92
N THR A 17 -2.12 12.14 -25.62
CA THR A 17 -0.97 12.05 -26.51
C THR A 17 0.24 12.73 -25.89
N TRP A 18 1.42 12.48 -26.44
CA TRP A 18 2.66 13.13 -25.98
C TRP A 18 2.63 14.65 -26.15
N MET A 19 1.80 15.19 -27.06
CA MET A 19 1.64 16.62 -27.29
C MET A 19 0.97 17.34 -26.12
N ASP A 20 0.12 16.63 -25.36
CA ASP A 20 -0.60 17.22 -24.23
C ASP A 20 0.32 17.56 -23.04
N LYS A 21 1.57 17.05 -23.04
CA LYS A 21 2.61 17.27 -22.02
C LYS A 21 2.13 17.11 -20.57
N VAL A 22 1.12 16.27 -20.33
CA VAL A 22 0.58 16.04 -18.99
C VAL A 22 1.44 15.03 -18.24
N SER A 23 1.81 15.34 -17.00
CA SER A 23 2.55 14.42 -16.13
C SER A 23 1.66 13.27 -15.65
N ASN A 24 2.26 12.09 -15.44
CA ASN A 24 1.57 10.94 -14.85
C ASN A 24 0.92 11.28 -13.50
N LYS A 25 1.56 12.15 -12.70
CA LYS A 25 1.02 12.59 -11.41
C LYS A 25 -0.27 13.39 -11.58
N ASP A 26 -0.30 14.33 -12.52
CA ASP A 26 -1.47 15.18 -12.79
C ASP A 26 -2.64 14.35 -13.32
N ILE A 27 -2.35 13.31 -14.11
CA ILE A 27 -3.37 12.39 -14.64
C ILE A 27 -4.02 11.60 -13.51
N LEU A 28 -3.21 11.09 -12.58
CA LEU A 28 -3.69 10.36 -11.42
C LEU A 28 -4.51 11.28 -10.50
N ASP A 29 -4.01 12.49 -10.23
CA ASP A 29 -4.69 13.48 -9.39
C ASP A 29 -6.03 13.93 -9.98
N ARG A 30 -6.06 14.26 -11.28
CA ARG A 30 -7.29 14.61 -12.02
C ARG A 30 -8.34 13.50 -11.98
N LYS A 31 -7.92 12.24 -11.85
CA LYS A 31 -8.81 11.08 -11.76
C LYS A 31 -9.09 10.63 -10.33
N GLY A 32 -8.48 11.26 -9.33
CA GLY A 32 -8.55 10.82 -7.94
C GLY A 32 -8.02 9.41 -7.74
N LEU A 33 -7.11 8.94 -8.60
CA LEU A 33 -6.54 7.60 -8.54
C LEU A 33 -5.24 7.61 -7.74
N PRO A 34 -5.03 6.64 -6.83
CA PRO A 34 -3.77 6.51 -6.14
C PRO A 34 -2.66 6.05 -7.09
N SER A 35 -1.41 6.40 -6.78
CA SER A 35 -0.26 5.83 -7.47
C SER A 35 -0.20 4.31 -7.27
N MET A 36 0.46 3.61 -8.20
CA MET A 36 0.72 2.19 -8.04
C MET A 36 1.49 1.89 -6.74
N ASP A 37 2.43 2.77 -6.38
CA ASP A 37 3.22 2.62 -5.16
C ASP A 37 2.32 2.75 -3.91
N ASP A 38 1.37 3.68 -3.92
CA ASP A 38 0.39 3.83 -2.85
C ASP A 38 -0.49 2.59 -2.71
N LEU A 39 -0.90 2.00 -3.84
CA LEU A 39 -1.69 0.77 -3.86
C LEU A 39 -0.89 -0.39 -3.25
N LEU A 40 0.38 -0.54 -3.61
CA LEU A 40 1.26 -1.58 -3.08
C LEU A 40 1.49 -1.40 -1.57
N ILE A 41 1.73 -0.17 -1.11
CA ILE A 41 1.86 0.14 0.31
C ILE A 41 0.58 -0.23 1.05
N ARG A 42 -0.59 0.18 0.54
CA ARG A 42 -1.90 -0.16 1.15
C ARG A 42 -2.10 -1.67 1.25
N LYS A 43 -1.81 -2.41 0.18
CA LYS A 43 -1.94 -3.88 0.16
C LYS A 43 -0.97 -4.55 1.13
N ASN A 44 0.27 -4.09 1.19
CA ASN A 44 1.26 -4.61 2.13
C ASN A 44 0.81 -4.40 3.59
N VAL A 45 0.35 -3.19 3.94
CA VAL A 45 -0.15 -2.88 5.29
C VAL A 45 -1.38 -3.74 5.64
N GLN A 46 -2.29 -3.96 4.68
CA GLN A 46 -3.44 -4.85 4.87
C GLN A 46 -3.01 -6.31 5.06
N TRP A 47 -2.05 -6.78 4.28
CA TRP A 47 -1.52 -8.13 4.37
C TRP A 47 -0.80 -8.36 5.71
N THR A 48 0.02 -7.40 6.16
CA THR A 48 0.65 -7.44 7.48
C THR A 48 -0.38 -7.51 8.60
N ARG A 49 -1.47 -6.73 8.52
CA ARG A 49 -2.58 -6.85 9.47
C ARG A 49 -3.24 -8.23 9.42
N HIS A 50 -3.46 -8.78 8.23
CA HIS A 50 -4.06 -10.09 8.08
C HIS A 50 -3.19 -11.17 8.72
N LEU A 51 -1.88 -11.14 8.46
CA LEU A 51 -0.92 -12.00 9.14
C LEU A 51 -0.95 -11.80 10.64
N MET A 52 -1.12 -10.57 11.15
CA MET A 52 -1.20 -10.35 12.59
C MET A 52 -2.34 -11.09 13.28
N LYS A 53 -3.46 -11.29 12.57
CA LYS A 53 -4.62 -12.04 13.04
C LYS A 53 -4.50 -13.55 12.85
N MET A 54 -3.54 -14.01 12.05
CA MET A 54 -3.30 -15.44 11.89
C MET A 54 -2.77 -16.02 13.20
N THR A 55 -3.13 -17.28 13.43
CA THR A 55 -2.63 -18.06 14.57
C THR A 55 -1.11 -18.26 14.45
N PRO A 56 -0.38 -18.32 15.58
CA PRO A 56 1.08 -18.36 15.60
C PRO A 56 1.69 -19.65 15.03
N ASP A 57 0.90 -20.72 14.87
CA ASP A 57 1.28 -21.96 14.17
C ASP A 57 1.43 -21.78 12.65
N ARG A 58 0.85 -20.72 12.08
CA ARG A 58 0.91 -20.50 10.63
C ARG A 58 2.31 -20.06 10.23
N LEU A 59 2.89 -20.77 9.26
CA LEU A 59 4.20 -20.47 8.70
C LEU A 59 4.37 -18.98 8.34
N ALA A 60 3.37 -18.36 7.70
CA ALA A 60 3.45 -16.95 7.32
C ALA A 60 3.54 -15.98 8.53
N LYS A 61 2.90 -16.32 9.66
CA LYS A 61 2.99 -15.57 10.92
C LYS A 61 4.36 -15.80 11.58
N GLN A 62 4.87 -17.03 11.53
CA GLN A 62 6.20 -17.36 12.05
C GLN A 62 7.29 -16.62 11.27
N ILE A 63 7.23 -16.60 9.95
CA ILE A 63 8.18 -15.85 9.10
C ILE A 63 8.12 -14.36 9.41
N LEU A 64 6.91 -13.79 9.58
CA LEU A 64 6.75 -12.38 9.96
C LEU A 64 7.39 -12.05 11.32
N ASN A 65 7.30 -12.97 12.27
CA ASN A 65 7.91 -12.79 13.59
C ASN A 65 9.43 -13.07 13.57
N CYS A 66 9.90 -13.94 12.68
CA CYS A 66 11.27 -14.45 12.68
C CYS A 66 12.26 -13.54 11.94
N PHE A 67 11.88 -12.86 10.84
CA PHE A 67 12.86 -12.12 10.01
C PHE A 67 12.28 -10.97 9.15
N LEU A 68 13.17 -10.08 8.66
CA LEU A 68 13.16 -9.01 7.60
C LEU A 68 11.83 -8.52 6.95
N ILE A 69 10.79 -9.33 6.85
CA ILE A 69 9.43 -8.90 6.50
C ILE A 69 8.97 -7.80 7.46
N THR A 70 9.39 -7.87 8.73
CA THR A 70 9.18 -6.80 9.70
C THR A 70 9.77 -5.49 9.21
N GLU A 71 11.00 -5.42 8.70
CA GLU A 71 11.59 -4.16 8.22
C GLU A 71 10.82 -3.55 7.05
N ARG A 72 10.43 -4.38 6.06
CA ARG A 72 9.68 -3.92 4.89
C ARG A 72 8.25 -3.52 5.27
N ALA A 73 7.63 -4.25 6.19
CA ALA A 73 6.33 -3.91 6.75
C ALA A 73 6.41 -2.61 7.59
N LEU A 74 7.40 -2.49 8.47
CA LEU A 74 7.66 -1.30 9.29
C LEU A 74 7.96 -0.09 8.40
N LYS A 75 8.69 -0.26 7.30
CA LYS A 75 8.91 0.82 6.32
C LYS A 75 7.60 1.27 5.70
N ASN A 76 6.74 0.34 5.26
CA ASN A 76 5.42 0.67 4.70
C ASN A 76 4.47 1.29 5.74
N LEU A 77 4.60 0.90 7.01
CA LEU A 77 3.86 1.49 8.13
C LEU A 77 4.35 2.92 8.43
N LYS A 78 5.67 3.16 8.42
CA LYS A 78 6.27 4.50 8.58
C LYS A 78 5.87 5.44 7.43
N LEU A 79 5.81 4.94 6.20
CA LEU A 79 5.31 5.72 5.05
C LEU A 79 3.83 6.12 5.16
N ARG A 80 3.10 5.54 6.12
CA ARG A 80 1.70 5.84 6.45
C ARG A 80 1.54 6.48 7.83
N ASP A 81 2.65 6.95 8.42
CA ASP A 81 2.72 7.55 9.77
C ASP A 81 2.14 6.66 10.89
N ILE A 82 2.22 5.33 10.73
CA ILE A 82 1.80 4.38 11.76
C ILE A 82 2.97 4.13 12.71
N LYS A 83 2.79 4.50 13.98
CA LYS A 83 3.79 4.27 15.03
C LYS A 83 4.11 2.77 15.19
N THR A 84 5.38 2.44 15.10
CA THR A 84 5.94 1.07 15.11
C THR A 84 5.86 0.35 16.46
N ASP A 85 5.49 1.05 17.52
CA ASP A 85 5.43 0.49 18.87
C ASP A 85 3.99 0.15 19.28
N SER A 86 3.00 0.79 18.65
CA SER A 86 1.57 0.63 18.94
C SER A 86 0.76 -0.01 17.82
N TRP A 87 1.39 -0.32 16.67
CA TRP A 87 0.66 -0.86 15.51
C TRP A 87 0.07 -2.26 15.75
N THR A 88 0.63 -3.06 16.66
CA THR A 88 0.13 -4.39 17.02
C THR A 88 -1.27 -4.29 17.64
N SER A 89 -1.47 -3.40 18.63
CA SER A 89 -2.77 -3.13 19.24
C SER A 89 -3.72 -2.39 18.28
N LEU A 90 -3.20 -1.46 17.46
CA LEU A 90 -4.00 -0.79 16.43
C LEU A 90 -4.51 -1.75 15.34
N SER A 91 -3.75 -2.79 14.99
CA SER A 91 -4.13 -3.78 13.96
C SER A 91 -5.36 -4.61 14.36
N GLN A 92 -5.61 -4.74 15.66
CA GLN A 92 -6.80 -5.40 16.19
C GLN A 92 -8.05 -4.55 15.96
N GLN A 93 -7.94 -3.22 16.11
CA GLN A 93 -9.06 -2.28 15.94
C GLN A 93 -9.38 -2.03 14.45
N ARG A 94 -10.54 -2.52 13.99
CA ARG A 94 -10.87 -2.54 12.55
C ARG A 94 -11.12 -1.18 11.94
N ASP A 95 -11.86 -0.33 12.63
CA ASP A 95 -12.33 0.92 12.04
C ASP A 95 -11.22 1.96 12.04
N LYS A 96 -10.44 2.03 13.13
CA LYS A 96 -9.24 2.88 13.22
C LYS A 96 -8.19 2.49 12.16
N TRP A 97 -7.96 1.20 11.94
CA TRP A 97 -7.03 0.76 10.91
C TRP A 97 -7.49 1.10 9.48
N ARG A 98 -8.80 1.04 9.22
CA ARG A 98 -9.37 1.38 7.91
C ARG A 98 -9.27 2.87 7.62
N ALA A 99 -9.46 3.71 8.64
CA ALA A 99 -9.26 5.16 8.51
C ALA A 99 -7.82 5.50 8.12
N ILE A 100 -6.84 4.86 8.76
CA ILE A 100 -5.42 5.13 8.52
C ILE A 100 -4.94 4.62 7.14
N VAL A 101 -5.43 3.46 6.69
CA VAL A 101 -5.01 2.88 5.39
C VAL A 101 -5.66 3.57 4.18
N LYS A 102 -6.80 4.24 4.36
CA LYS A 102 -7.51 4.94 3.28
C LYS A 102 -7.03 6.38 3.05
N GLY A 103 -6.31 6.97 4.01
CA GLY A 103 -5.51 8.17 3.73
C GLY A 103 -4.55 7.96 2.57
#